data_AF-A0A0F3R7N7-F1
#
_entry.id   AF-A0A0F3R7N7-F1
#
_cell.length_a   1.000
_cell.length_b   1.000
_cell.length_c   1.000
_cell.angle_alpha   90.00
_cell.angle_beta   90.00
_cell.angle_gamma   90.00
#
_symmetry.space_group_name_H-M   'P 1'
#
loop_
_entity.id
_entity.type
_entity.pdbx_description
1 polymer ?
#
loop_
_entity_poly.entity_id
_entity_poly.type
_entity_poly.pdbx_seq_one_letter_code
_entity_poly.pdbx_strand_id
1 'polypeptide(L)'
;MLFQDVTMFIGINNNTVHFTKYFTDSTPPLYQFLLIPPGWSIGLEISFYLIAPWILKKKNIYILSIICISLITRIILQFNGFIGDPWSYRFFPSELAIFLIGSQAFYIYSSKEINEKKPWLSQLLYLYIILIIITFPFIPIEPQLKKLLFYCLFALSLGKIFDLTKDNKLDKLIALLSYPIYCCHLIVLYNILPAILYWADNGKFLNTLVTFITIIIISFLIYFFIEKPIEYYRKRYKTHNLA
;
A
#
# COMPACT_ATOMS: atom_id res chain seq x y z
N MET A 1 3.40 -13.04 2.39
CA MET A 1 4.55 -12.65 3.24
C MET A 1 5.80 -13.36 2.74
N LEU A 2 6.87 -12.64 2.42
CA LEU A 2 8.10 -13.03 1.69
C LEU A 2 8.02 -14.30 0.79
N PHE A 3 8.14 -14.11 -0.52
CA PHE A 3 8.08 -15.16 -1.57
C PHE A 3 6.75 -15.84 -1.80
N GLN A 4 5.74 -15.65 -0.94
CA GLN A 4 4.39 -16.16 -1.21
C GLN A 4 3.83 -15.66 -2.56
N ASP A 5 4.12 -14.41 -2.94
CA ASP A 5 3.68 -13.86 -4.23
C ASP A 5 4.38 -14.48 -5.44
N VAL A 6 5.40 -15.32 -5.26
CA VAL A 6 6.02 -16.07 -6.37
C VAL A 6 4.94 -16.88 -7.10
N THR A 7 3.93 -17.40 -6.40
CA THR A 7 2.79 -18.11 -7.00
C THR A 7 1.98 -17.27 -7.97
N MET A 8 2.11 -15.94 -7.95
CA MET A 8 1.47 -15.04 -8.91
C MET A 8 2.26 -14.92 -10.22
N PHE A 9 3.57 -15.20 -10.19
CA PHE A 9 4.47 -15.05 -11.34
C PHE A 9 4.80 -16.38 -12.04
N ILE A 10 4.45 -17.51 -11.42
CA ILE A 10 4.66 -18.85 -11.98
C ILE A 10 3.32 -19.55 -12.24
N GLY A 11 3.29 -20.42 -13.23
CA GLY A 11 2.17 -21.31 -13.54
C GLY A 11 2.65 -22.75 -13.71
N ILE A 12 1.73 -23.70 -13.54
CA ILE A 12 1.94 -25.12 -13.81
C ILE A 12 1.02 -25.51 -14.96
N ASN A 13 1.60 -26.01 -16.06
CA ASN A 13 0.87 -26.63 -17.17
C ASN A 13 1.63 -27.91 -17.57
N ASN A 14 0.91 -29.01 -17.80
CA ASN A 14 1.49 -30.32 -18.18
C ASN A 14 2.66 -30.76 -17.27
N ASN A 15 2.52 -30.60 -15.95
CA ASN A 15 3.55 -30.89 -14.92
C ASN A 15 4.86 -30.10 -15.07
N THR A 16 4.87 -29.00 -15.82
CA THR A 16 6.02 -28.10 -15.95
C THR A 16 5.75 -26.74 -15.36
N VAL A 17 6.72 -26.22 -14.60
CA VAL A 17 6.67 -24.88 -14.02
C VAL A 17 7.21 -23.88 -15.05
N HIS A 18 6.46 -22.82 -15.33
CA HIS A 18 6.86 -21.76 -16.26
C HIS A 18 6.51 -20.38 -15.68
N PHE A 19 7.18 -19.35 -16.20
CA PHE A 19 6.79 -17.97 -15.88
C PHE A 19 5.52 -17.61 -16.64
N THR A 20 4.58 -16.98 -15.94
CA THR A 20 3.32 -16.56 -16.52
C THR A 20 3.16 -15.05 -16.53
N LYS A 21 2.54 -14.56 -17.61
CA LYS A 21 2.10 -13.18 -17.73
C LYS A 21 0.83 -12.93 -16.91
N TYR A 22 -0.03 -13.93 -16.81
CA TYR A 22 -1.31 -13.87 -16.12
C TYR A 22 -1.36 -14.95 -15.04
N PHE A 23 -1.54 -14.55 -13.79
CA PHE A 23 -1.58 -15.49 -12.66
C PHE A 23 -2.71 -16.54 -12.75
N THR A 24 -3.68 -16.35 -13.65
CA THR A 24 -4.76 -17.29 -13.96
C THR A 24 -4.35 -18.38 -14.94
N ASP A 25 -3.25 -18.20 -15.69
CA ASP A 25 -2.72 -19.19 -16.64
C ASP A 25 -1.89 -20.25 -15.89
N SER A 26 -2.60 -21.10 -15.16
CA SER A 26 -2.05 -22.22 -14.40
C SER A 26 -3.13 -23.24 -14.09
N THR A 27 -2.81 -24.52 -14.21
CA THR A 27 -3.69 -25.64 -13.85
C THR A 27 -2.99 -26.58 -12.84
N PRO A 28 -3.35 -26.53 -11.54
CA PRO A 28 -4.38 -25.70 -10.90
C PRO A 28 -3.96 -24.22 -10.77
N PRO A 29 -4.92 -23.30 -10.56
CA PRO A 29 -4.64 -21.88 -10.34
C PRO A 29 -3.90 -21.64 -9.02
N LEU A 30 -2.62 -21.28 -9.08
CA LEU A 30 -1.77 -21.23 -7.90
C LEU A 30 -2.14 -20.09 -6.92
N TYR A 31 -2.73 -19.01 -7.41
CA TYR A 31 -3.13 -17.87 -6.58
C TYR A 31 -4.19 -18.24 -5.52
N GLN A 32 -4.94 -19.33 -5.70
CA GLN A 32 -5.93 -19.79 -4.72
C GLN A 32 -5.28 -20.35 -3.45
N PHE A 33 -4.00 -20.70 -3.50
CA PHE A 33 -3.23 -21.15 -2.34
C PHE A 33 -2.62 -19.98 -1.53
N LEU A 34 -2.93 -18.73 -1.89
CA LEU A 34 -2.53 -17.57 -1.09
C LEU A 34 -3.28 -17.55 0.25
N LEU A 35 -2.58 -17.88 1.33
CA LEU A 35 -3.08 -17.77 2.72
C LEU A 35 -3.70 -16.40 3.04
N ILE A 36 -3.07 -15.31 2.58
CA ILE A 36 -3.52 -13.94 2.83
C ILE A 36 -3.35 -13.18 1.50
N PRO A 37 -4.40 -13.09 0.66
CA PRO A 37 -4.34 -12.39 -0.61
C PRO A 37 -3.83 -10.94 -0.53
N PRO A 38 -4.19 -10.10 0.48
CA PRO A 38 -3.62 -8.76 0.61
C PRO A 38 -2.21 -8.74 1.22
N GLY A 39 -1.62 -9.89 1.58
CA GLY A 39 -0.32 -9.99 2.25
C GLY A 39 0.90 -9.65 1.37
N TRP A 40 0.68 -9.25 0.12
CA TRP A 40 1.72 -8.88 -0.84
C TRP A 40 2.41 -7.56 -0.50
N SER A 41 1.67 -6.59 0.04
CA SER A 41 2.21 -5.28 0.43
C SER A 41 3.28 -5.43 1.52
N ILE A 42 3.01 -6.26 2.52
CA ILE A 42 3.97 -6.63 3.57
C ILE A 42 5.21 -7.33 2.96
N GLY A 43 5.02 -8.16 1.93
CA GLY A 43 6.13 -8.78 1.20
C GLY A 43 7.07 -7.74 0.56
N LEU A 44 6.50 -6.71 -0.05
CA LEU A 44 7.26 -5.59 -0.62
C LEU A 44 7.98 -4.77 0.46
N GLU A 45 7.29 -4.46 1.56
CA GLU A 45 7.88 -3.74 2.69
C GLU A 45 9.09 -4.48 3.25
N ILE A 46 8.96 -5.79 3.52
CA ILE A 46 10.08 -6.59 4.01
C ILE A 46 11.22 -6.59 2.99
N SER A 47 10.92 -6.76 1.70
CA SER A 47 11.92 -6.73 0.62
C SER A 47 12.67 -5.39 0.59
N PHE A 48 11.96 -4.28 0.77
CA PHE A 48 12.57 -2.95 0.88
C PHE A 48 13.45 -2.84 2.12
N TYR A 49 12.95 -3.22 3.29
CA TYR A 49 13.71 -3.12 4.54
C TYR A 49 14.95 -4.01 4.56
N LEU A 50 14.91 -5.15 3.87
CA LEU A 50 16.10 -5.98 3.68
C LEU A 50 17.18 -5.20 2.95
N ILE A 51 16.87 -4.53 1.82
CA ILE A 51 17.89 -3.84 1.01
C ILE A 51 18.21 -2.40 1.46
N ALA A 52 17.33 -1.79 2.26
CA ALA A 52 17.42 -0.40 2.69
C ALA A 52 18.77 -0.01 3.32
N PRO A 53 19.42 -0.82 4.18
CA PRO A 53 20.70 -0.46 4.79
C PRO A 53 21.84 -0.20 3.81
N TRP A 54 21.81 -0.82 2.63
CA TRP A 54 22.84 -0.64 1.60
C TRP A 54 22.53 0.48 0.61
N ILE A 55 21.25 0.76 0.38
CA ILE A 55 20.81 1.78 -0.58
C ILE A 55 20.72 3.16 0.08
N LEU A 56 20.05 3.28 1.22
CA LEU A 56 19.73 4.57 1.83
C LEU A 56 20.96 5.30 2.39
N LYS A 57 22.09 4.62 2.55
CA LYS A 57 23.37 5.22 2.95
C LYS A 57 24.18 5.81 1.78
N LYS A 58 23.73 5.64 0.54
CA LYS A 58 24.43 6.12 -0.66
C LYS A 58 24.09 7.59 -0.92
N LYS A 59 24.92 8.26 -1.75
CA LYS A 59 24.65 9.63 -2.23
C LYS A 59 23.34 9.67 -3.03
N ASN A 60 22.65 10.82 -2.99
CA ASN A 60 21.36 11.02 -3.66
C ASN A 60 21.38 10.67 -5.16
N ILE A 61 22.51 10.87 -5.85
CA ILE A 61 22.65 10.50 -7.25
C ILE A 61 22.43 8.99 -7.49
N TYR A 62 22.95 8.13 -6.62
CA TYR A 62 22.77 6.68 -6.74
C TYR A 62 21.34 6.27 -6.44
N ILE A 63 20.72 6.90 -5.43
CA ILE A 63 19.32 6.66 -5.10
C ILE A 63 18.43 7.05 -6.29
N LEU A 64 18.70 8.21 -6.90
CA LEU A 64 18.00 8.69 -8.09
C LEU A 64 18.20 7.74 -9.28
N SER A 65 19.42 7.22 -9.48
CA SER A 65 19.67 6.20 -10.51
C SER A 65 18.83 4.94 -10.29
N ILE A 66 18.72 4.44 -9.05
CA ILE A 66 17.90 3.26 -8.72
C ILE A 66 16.42 3.55 -8.95
N ILE A 67 15.93 4.74 -8.59
CA ILE A 67 14.56 5.18 -8.89
C ILE A 67 14.33 5.14 -10.41
N CYS A 68 15.22 5.72 -11.21
CA CYS A 68 15.10 5.70 -12.66
C CYS A 68 15.09 4.28 -13.23
N ILE A 69 16.00 3.40 -12.76
CA ILE A 69 16.04 1.99 -13.19
C ILE A 69 14.73 1.27 -12.84
N SER A 70 14.20 1.49 -11.64
CA SER A 70 12.92 0.91 -11.20
C SER A 70 11.74 1.38 -12.06
N LEU A 71 11.68 2.67 -12.40
CA LEU A 71 10.66 3.23 -13.29
C LEU A 71 10.81 2.72 -14.73
N ILE A 72 12.03 2.64 -15.26
CA ILE A 72 12.30 2.06 -16.58
C ILE A 72 11.86 0.59 -16.62
N THR A 73 12.13 -0.17 -15.56
CA THR A 73 11.68 -1.56 -15.43
C THR A 73 10.15 -1.64 -15.52
N ARG A 74 9.43 -0.75 -14.82
CA ARG A 74 7.96 -0.66 -14.92
C ARG A 74 7.51 -0.39 -16.36
N ILE A 75 8.14 0.56 -17.04
CA ILE A 75 7.81 0.94 -18.41
C ILE A 75 8.05 -0.23 -19.37
N ILE A 76 9.19 -0.91 -19.26
CA ILE A 76 9.53 -2.10 -20.07
C ILE A 76 8.50 -3.21 -19.87
N LEU A 77 8.09 -3.48 -18.63
CA LEU A 77 7.07 -4.49 -18.33
C LEU A 77 5.74 -4.15 -19.02
N GLN A 78 5.30 -2.90 -18.91
CA GLN A 78 4.06 -2.45 -19.55
C GLN A 78 4.12 -2.53 -21.07
N PHE A 79 5.24 -2.15 -21.71
CA PHE A 79 5.42 -2.27 -23.16
C PHE A 79 5.42 -3.71 -23.66
N ASN A 80 5.93 -4.66 -22.86
CA ASN A 80 5.84 -6.09 -23.14
C ASN A 80 4.46 -6.69 -22.77
N GLY A 81 3.52 -5.83 -22.36
CA GLY A 81 2.14 -6.15 -22.04
C GLY A 81 1.92 -6.78 -20.67
N PHE A 82 2.92 -6.80 -19.78
CA PHE A 82 2.79 -7.21 -18.38
C PHE A 82 2.01 -6.14 -17.59
N ILE A 83 0.71 -6.05 -17.87
CA ILE A 83 -0.20 -5.01 -17.37
C ILE A 83 -1.19 -5.66 -16.40
N GLY A 84 -1.48 -4.99 -15.29
CA GLY A 84 -2.37 -5.49 -14.23
C GLY A 84 -1.66 -6.30 -13.14
N ASP A 85 -2.45 -7.04 -12.36
CA ASP A 85 -1.97 -7.95 -11.31
C ASP A 85 -1.29 -9.18 -11.96
N PRO A 86 -0.08 -9.60 -11.55
CA PRO A 86 0.75 -9.08 -10.45
C PRO A 86 1.79 -8.03 -10.82
N TRP A 87 2.03 -7.81 -12.10
CA TRP A 87 3.18 -7.05 -12.59
C TRP A 87 3.14 -5.55 -12.28
N SER A 88 1.97 -4.97 -12.07
CA SER A 88 1.81 -3.52 -11.91
C SER A 88 2.05 -3.01 -10.50
N TYR A 89 1.99 -3.88 -9.49
CA TYR A 89 2.09 -3.48 -8.08
C TYR A 89 2.70 -4.52 -7.14
N ARG A 90 2.90 -5.79 -7.55
CA ARG A 90 3.54 -6.81 -6.71
C ARG A 90 5.00 -7.10 -7.08
N PHE A 91 5.43 -6.69 -8.27
CA PHE A 91 6.79 -6.95 -8.74
C PHE A 91 7.77 -5.97 -8.10
N PHE A 92 8.48 -6.42 -7.06
CA PHE A 92 9.31 -5.56 -6.22
C PHE A 92 10.28 -4.62 -6.98
N PRO A 93 11.01 -5.06 -8.02
CA PRO A 93 11.92 -4.17 -8.75
C PRO A 93 11.23 -2.94 -9.37
N SER A 94 9.96 -3.02 -9.79
CA SER A 94 9.22 -1.87 -10.33
C SER A 94 8.57 -0.99 -9.25
N GLU A 95 8.39 -1.53 -8.05
CA GLU A 95 7.81 -0.81 -6.89
C GLU A 95 8.86 -0.08 -6.06
N LEU A 96 10.14 -0.47 -6.16
CA LEU A 96 11.24 0.13 -5.41
C LEU A 96 11.31 1.66 -5.55
N ALA A 97 10.98 2.20 -6.73
CA ALA A 97 10.89 3.64 -6.96
C ALA A 97 10.00 4.35 -5.92
N ILE A 98 8.82 3.81 -5.61
CA ILE A 98 7.85 4.43 -4.70
C ILE A 98 8.41 4.50 -3.28
N PHE A 99 9.01 3.41 -2.79
CA PHE A 99 9.65 3.38 -1.48
C PHE A 99 10.81 4.37 -1.37
N LEU A 100 11.65 4.46 -2.41
CA LEU A 100 12.77 5.38 -2.43
C LEU A 100 12.32 6.84 -2.53
N ILE A 101 11.30 7.15 -3.35
CA ILE A 101 10.69 8.49 -3.42
C ILE A 101 10.17 8.89 -2.04
N GLY A 102 9.45 7.99 -1.34
CA GLY A 102 9.00 8.23 0.02
C GLY A 102 10.15 8.49 1.00
N SER A 103 11.24 7.72 0.91
CA SER A 103 12.43 7.95 1.73
C SER A 103 13.08 9.31 1.47
N GLN A 104 13.16 9.73 0.20
CA GLN A 104 13.73 11.02 -0.17
C GLN A 104 12.83 12.18 0.25
N ALA A 105 11.50 12.02 0.13
CA ALA A 105 10.53 12.99 0.64
C ALA A 105 10.72 13.21 2.15
N PHE A 106 10.96 12.15 2.92
CA PHE A 106 11.27 12.26 4.35
C PHE A 106 12.57 13.04 4.62
N TYR A 107 13.66 12.77 3.90
CA TYR A 107 14.92 13.51 4.07
C TYR A 107 14.81 14.98 3.71
N ILE A 108 14.13 15.29 2.59
CA ILE A 108 13.85 16.66 2.17
C ILE A 108 13.05 17.36 3.27
N TYR A 109 11.96 16.75 3.73
CA TYR A 109 11.10 17.32 4.75
C TYR A 109 11.81 17.49 6.11
N SER A 110 12.67 16.54 6.50
CA SER A 110 13.40 16.60 7.79
C SER A 110 14.49 17.68 7.82
N SER A 111 14.82 18.30 6.68
CA SER A 111 15.74 19.43 6.65
C SER A 111 15.12 20.66 7.33
N LYS A 112 15.86 21.25 8.29
CA LYS A 112 15.38 22.38 9.11
C LYS A 112 14.94 23.59 8.26
N GLU A 113 15.58 23.81 7.11
CA GLU A 113 15.29 24.93 6.21
C GLU A 113 13.88 24.91 5.62
N ILE A 114 13.33 23.72 5.36
CA ILE A 114 11.98 23.55 4.80
C ILE A 114 10.93 23.63 5.92
N ASN A 115 11.29 23.27 7.15
CA ASN A 115 10.33 23.16 8.23
C ASN A 115 9.97 24.48 8.92
N GLU A 116 10.91 25.40 9.03
CA GLU A 116 10.71 26.61 9.84
C GLU A 116 9.91 27.74 9.16
N LYS A 117 9.69 27.70 7.84
CA LYS A 117 9.38 28.95 7.12
C LYS A 117 7.91 29.29 6.85
N LYS A 118 6.94 28.36 6.81
CA LYS A 118 5.56 28.70 6.33
C LYS A 118 4.44 27.75 6.85
N PRO A 119 3.84 27.96 8.03
CA PRO A 119 2.73 27.12 8.51
C PRO A 119 1.47 27.19 7.61
N TRP A 120 1.23 28.32 6.95
CA TRP A 120 0.12 28.49 6.00
C TRP A 120 0.23 27.57 4.78
N LEU A 121 1.45 27.21 4.38
CA LEU A 121 1.69 26.32 3.25
C LEU A 121 1.19 24.91 3.56
N SER A 122 1.37 24.43 4.79
CA SER A 122 0.84 23.13 5.20
C SER A 122 -0.68 23.08 5.10
N GLN A 123 -1.37 24.13 5.53
CA GLN A 123 -2.83 24.22 5.48
C GLN A 123 -3.33 24.27 4.04
N LEU A 124 -2.66 25.07 3.19
CA LEU A 124 -2.99 25.14 1.76
C LEU A 124 -2.79 23.78 1.08
N LEU A 125 -1.67 23.10 1.33
CA LEU A 125 -1.41 21.77 0.77
C LEU A 125 -2.45 20.75 1.25
N TYR A 126 -2.81 20.77 2.54
CA TYR A 126 -3.85 19.89 3.09
C TYR A 126 -5.20 20.11 2.40
N LEU A 127 -5.66 21.37 2.29
CA LEU A 127 -6.90 21.71 1.60
C LEU A 127 -6.84 21.33 0.11
N TYR A 128 -5.71 21.56 -0.54
CA TYR A 128 -5.49 21.20 -1.93
C TYR A 128 -5.58 19.68 -2.15
N ILE A 129 -5.00 18.87 -1.26
CA ILE A 129 -5.11 17.41 -1.33
C ILE A 129 -6.56 16.95 -1.15
N ILE A 130 -7.29 17.50 -0.17
CA ILE A 130 -8.72 17.19 0.01
C ILE A 130 -9.51 17.54 -1.24
N LEU A 131 -9.28 18.74 -1.80
CA LEU A 131 -9.95 19.19 -3.01
C LEU A 131 -9.64 18.26 -4.19
N ILE A 132 -8.38 17.85 -4.37
CA ILE A 132 -8.01 16.89 -5.41
C ILE A 132 -8.74 15.56 -5.17
N ILE A 133 -8.78 15.03 -3.95
CA ILE A 133 -9.46 13.75 -3.67
C ILE A 133 -10.94 13.82 -4.05
N ILE A 134 -11.63 14.90 -3.66
CA ILE A 134 -13.06 15.10 -3.95
C ILE A 134 -13.29 15.28 -5.46
N THR A 135 -12.44 16.08 -6.11
CA THR A 135 -12.57 16.35 -7.55
C THR A 135 -11.97 15.25 -8.42
N PHE A 136 -11.23 14.30 -7.83
CA PHE A 136 -10.48 13.28 -8.55
C PHE A 136 -11.37 12.59 -9.59
N PRO A 137 -12.58 12.08 -9.31
CA PRO A 137 -13.40 11.40 -10.32
C PRO A 137 -13.73 12.27 -11.55
N PHE A 138 -13.83 13.59 -11.37
CA PHE A 138 -14.31 14.53 -12.38
C PHE A 138 -13.21 15.11 -13.28
N ILE A 139 -11.93 14.94 -12.93
CA ILE A 139 -10.81 15.47 -13.73
C ILE A 139 -10.66 14.67 -15.04
N PRO A 140 -10.85 15.29 -16.22
CA PRO A 140 -10.84 14.59 -17.51
C PRO A 140 -9.40 14.46 -18.08
N ILE A 141 -8.53 13.83 -17.32
CA ILE A 141 -7.14 13.51 -17.71
C ILE A 141 -7.02 11.98 -17.86
N GLU A 142 -6.12 11.53 -18.73
CA GLU A 142 -5.77 10.12 -18.88
C GLU A 142 -5.51 9.47 -17.50
N PRO A 143 -6.16 8.32 -17.17
CA PRO A 143 -6.15 7.75 -15.83
C PRO A 143 -4.76 7.46 -15.24
N GLN A 144 -3.79 7.00 -16.04
CA GLN A 144 -2.45 6.67 -15.56
C GLN A 144 -1.66 7.93 -15.20
N LEU A 145 -1.68 8.93 -16.08
CA LEU A 145 -1.07 10.23 -15.84
C LEU A 145 -1.69 10.92 -14.63
N LYS A 146 -3.01 10.87 -14.51
CA LYS A 146 -3.75 11.41 -13.36
C LYS A 146 -3.35 10.76 -12.04
N LYS A 147 -3.20 9.43 -12.00
CA LYS A 147 -2.69 8.70 -10.82
C LYS A 147 -1.25 9.09 -10.51
N LEU A 148 -0.38 9.16 -11.52
CA LEU A 148 1.02 9.54 -11.35
C LEU A 148 1.16 10.96 -10.77
N LEU A 149 0.44 11.94 -11.33
CA LEU A 149 0.41 13.30 -10.83
C LEU A 149 -0.06 13.35 -9.38
N PHE A 150 -1.13 12.61 -9.05
CA PHE A 150 -1.62 12.51 -7.68
C PHE A 150 -0.55 11.94 -6.73
N TYR A 151 0.13 10.86 -7.10
CA TYR A 151 1.19 10.27 -6.27
C TYR A 151 2.37 11.22 -6.05
N CYS A 152 2.81 11.94 -7.09
CA CYS A 152 3.87 12.93 -6.97
C CYS A 152 3.46 14.09 -6.04
N LEU A 153 2.26 14.64 -6.23
CA LEU A 153 1.73 15.72 -5.38
C LEU A 153 1.56 15.27 -3.94
N PHE A 154 1.04 14.07 -3.72
CA PHE A 154 0.86 13.48 -2.40
C PHE A 154 2.20 13.27 -1.70
N ALA A 155 3.20 12.67 -2.38
CA ALA A 155 4.52 12.43 -1.82
C ALA A 155 5.22 13.73 -1.39
N LEU A 156 5.12 14.81 -2.19
CA LEU A 156 5.70 16.11 -1.86
C LEU A 156 4.98 16.82 -0.69
N SER A 157 3.68 16.58 -0.54
CA SER A 157 2.86 17.25 0.48
C SER A 157 2.83 16.49 1.81
N LEU A 158 3.18 15.20 1.80
CA LEU A 158 2.97 14.27 2.91
C LEU A 158 3.57 14.78 4.24
N GLY A 159 4.83 15.22 4.22
CA GLY A 159 5.50 15.70 5.44
C GLY A 159 4.81 16.92 6.07
N LYS A 160 4.33 17.86 5.25
CA LYS A 160 3.64 19.07 5.71
C LYS A 160 2.23 18.79 6.22
N ILE A 161 1.53 17.85 5.60
CA ILE A 161 0.22 17.38 6.08
C ILE A 161 0.39 16.66 7.42
N PHE A 162 1.41 15.82 7.54
CA PHE A 162 1.69 15.08 8.77
C PHE A 162 1.91 16.01 9.97
N ASP A 163 2.58 17.15 9.79
CA ASP A 163 2.71 18.14 10.88
C ASP A 163 1.38 18.66 11.43
N LEU A 164 0.36 18.76 10.58
CA LEU A 164 -0.96 19.24 10.98
C LEU A 164 -1.80 18.14 11.63
N THR A 165 -1.63 16.88 11.22
CA THR A 165 -2.51 15.79 11.65
C THR A 165 -1.94 14.90 12.73
N LYS A 166 -0.62 14.91 12.98
CA LYS A 166 0.07 14.01 13.93
C LYS A 166 -0.51 13.99 15.36
N ASP A 167 -1.06 15.11 15.82
CA ASP A 167 -1.61 15.26 17.18
C ASP A 167 -3.13 15.01 17.24
N ASN A 168 -3.78 14.80 16.09
CA ASN A 168 -5.22 14.56 16.01
C ASN A 168 -5.55 13.11 16.42
N LYS A 169 -6.32 12.97 17.51
CA LYS A 169 -6.72 11.65 18.04
C LYS A 169 -7.61 10.85 17.07
N LEU A 170 -8.47 11.52 16.31
CA LEU A 170 -9.35 10.88 15.33
C LEU A 170 -8.56 10.41 14.11
N ASP A 171 -7.65 11.23 13.59
CA ASP A 171 -6.76 10.86 12.48
C ASP A 171 -5.93 9.63 12.87
N LYS A 172 -5.37 9.63 14.09
CA LYS A 172 -4.63 8.50 14.63
C LYS A 172 -5.49 7.24 14.76
N LEU A 173 -6.75 7.36 15.20
CA LEU A 173 -7.67 6.22 15.29
C LEU A 173 -7.99 5.64 13.91
N ILE A 174 -8.27 6.50 12.93
CA ILE A 174 -8.53 6.08 11.54
C ILE A 174 -7.30 5.39 10.95
N ALA A 175 -6.11 5.94 11.19
CA ALA A 175 -4.86 5.32 10.76
C ALA A 175 -4.66 3.92 11.38
N LEU A 176 -4.97 3.76 12.68
CA LEU A 176 -4.89 2.46 13.36
C LEU A 176 -5.88 1.44 12.78
N LEU A 177 -7.07 1.87 12.36
CA LEU A 177 -8.06 0.99 11.74
C LEU A 177 -7.77 0.68 10.27
N SER A 178 -6.97 1.52 9.59
CA SER A 178 -6.69 1.36 8.15
C SER A 178 -6.02 0.03 7.82
N TYR A 179 -5.11 -0.44 8.68
CA TYR A 179 -4.43 -1.73 8.49
C TYR A 179 -5.35 -2.95 8.68
N PRO A 180 -6.14 -3.07 9.76
CA PRO A 180 -7.08 -4.19 9.90
C PRO A 180 -8.19 -4.18 8.83
N ILE A 181 -8.67 -3.00 8.39
CA ILE A 181 -9.55 -2.89 7.21
C ILE A 181 -8.87 -3.51 5.98
N TYR A 182 -7.64 -3.13 5.70
CA TYR A 182 -6.87 -3.67 4.58
C TYR A 182 -6.67 -5.20 4.69
N CYS A 183 -6.45 -5.74 5.88
CA CYS A 183 -6.26 -7.17 6.07
C CYS A 183 -7.55 -7.97 5.87
N CYS A 184 -8.70 -7.45 6.35
CA CYS A 184 -9.93 -8.23 6.41
C CYS A 184 -10.85 -8.04 5.21
N HIS A 185 -10.81 -6.92 4.49
CA HIS A 185 -11.84 -6.59 3.49
C HIS A 185 -12.10 -7.69 2.45
N LEU A 186 -11.07 -8.32 1.87
CA LEU A 186 -11.26 -9.41 0.90
C LEU A 186 -11.84 -10.67 1.55
N ILE A 187 -11.44 -10.99 2.79
CA ILE A 187 -11.99 -12.13 3.52
C ILE A 187 -13.48 -11.88 3.82
N VAL A 188 -13.81 -10.66 4.24
CA VAL A 188 -15.20 -10.26 4.50
C VAL A 188 -16.05 -10.36 3.22
N LEU A 189 -15.56 -9.79 2.12
CA LEU A 189 -16.25 -9.75 0.84
C LEU A 189 -16.48 -11.13 0.23
N TYR A 190 -15.46 -11.99 0.22
CA TYR A 190 -15.51 -13.26 -0.52
C TYR A 190 -15.86 -14.47 0.33
N ASN A 191 -15.73 -14.41 1.66
CA ASN A 191 -15.97 -15.57 2.53
C ASN A 191 -17.08 -15.33 3.56
N ILE A 192 -17.08 -14.19 4.24
CA ILE A 192 -18.00 -13.95 5.37
C ILE A 192 -19.39 -13.53 4.90
N LEU A 193 -19.48 -12.47 4.08
CA LEU A 193 -20.78 -11.95 3.62
C LEU A 193 -21.58 -12.98 2.81
N PRO A 194 -20.99 -13.71 1.83
CA PRO A 194 -21.72 -14.73 1.09
C PRO A 194 -22.28 -15.85 1.99
N ALA A 195 -21.54 -16.21 3.06
CA ALA A 195 -21.93 -17.28 3.98
C ALA A 195 -23.06 -16.92 4.95
N ILE A 196 -23.11 -15.68 5.43
CA ILE A 196 -24.09 -15.26 6.46
C ILE A 196 -25.43 -14.86 5.84
N LEU A 197 -25.41 -14.26 4.65
CA LEU A 197 -26.56 -13.53 4.12
C LEU A 197 -27.04 -14.05 2.74
N TYR A 198 -26.47 -15.16 2.22
CA TYR A 198 -26.57 -15.50 0.78
C TYR A 198 -26.31 -14.27 -0.09
N TRP A 199 -25.32 -13.48 0.35
CA TRP A 199 -25.11 -12.13 -0.14
C TRP A 199 -24.40 -12.14 -1.47
N ALA A 200 -25.04 -11.56 -2.48
CA ALA A 200 -24.38 -11.10 -3.68
C ALA A 200 -24.36 -9.56 -3.63
N ASP A 201 -23.16 -8.98 -3.64
CA ASP A 201 -23.05 -7.53 -3.81
C ASP A 201 -23.45 -7.17 -5.24
N ASN A 202 -24.69 -6.70 -5.38
CA ASN A 202 -25.26 -6.28 -6.64
C ASN A 202 -25.06 -4.77 -6.88
N GLY A 203 -24.20 -4.10 -6.09
CA GLY A 203 -23.93 -2.66 -6.20
C GLY A 203 -25.08 -1.75 -5.73
N LYS A 204 -26.09 -2.31 -5.07
CA LYS A 204 -27.20 -1.53 -4.47
C LYS A 204 -26.67 -0.79 -3.23
N PHE A 205 -27.20 0.43 -3.01
CA PHE A 205 -26.79 1.28 -1.87
C PHE A 205 -26.82 0.56 -0.53
N LEU A 206 -27.93 -0.13 -0.22
CA LEU A 206 -28.06 -0.90 1.02
C LEU A 206 -26.99 -1.99 1.12
N ASN A 207 -26.65 -2.62 -0.01
CA ASN A 207 -25.63 -3.67 -0.01
C ASN A 207 -24.24 -3.09 0.26
N THR A 208 -23.87 -2.01 -0.43
CA THR A 208 -22.62 -1.31 -0.16
C THR A 208 -22.51 -0.86 1.30
N LEU A 209 -23.61 -0.36 1.88
CA LEU A 209 -23.65 0.11 3.26
C LEU A 209 -23.46 -1.04 4.26
N VAL A 210 -24.16 -2.18 4.08
CA VAL A 210 -23.99 -3.37 4.93
C VAL A 210 -22.57 -3.92 4.83
N THR A 211 -22.02 -4.02 3.62
CA THR A 211 -20.64 -4.45 3.39
C THR A 211 -19.65 -3.56 4.14
N PHE A 212 -19.78 -2.24 4.00
CA PHE A 212 -18.90 -1.27 4.65
C PHE A 212 -18.96 -1.34 6.17
N ILE A 213 -20.17 -1.39 6.74
CA ILE A 213 -20.37 -1.53 8.18
C ILE A 213 -19.75 -2.84 8.70
N THR A 214 -19.95 -3.94 7.98
CA THR A 214 -19.41 -5.25 8.38
C THR A 214 -17.88 -5.24 8.40
N ILE A 215 -17.23 -4.66 7.38
CA ILE A 215 -15.77 -4.51 7.33
C ILE A 215 -15.28 -3.67 8.51
N ILE A 216 -15.93 -2.54 8.82
CA ILE A 216 -15.56 -1.69 9.96
C ILE A 216 -15.68 -2.44 11.27
N ILE A 217 -16.79 -3.15 11.51
CA ILE A 217 -17.01 -3.93 12.74
C ILE A 217 -15.92 -4.98 12.90
N ILE A 218 -15.66 -5.77 11.85
CA ILE A 218 -14.62 -6.82 11.90
C ILE A 218 -13.24 -6.21 12.09
N SER A 219 -12.93 -5.09 11.43
CA SER A 219 -11.68 -4.37 11.64
C SER A 219 -11.51 -3.89 13.08
N PHE A 220 -12.57 -3.39 13.71
CA PHE A 220 -12.54 -3.00 15.12
C PHE A 220 -12.28 -4.20 16.04
N LEU A 221 -12.92 -5.34 15.76
CA LEU A 221 -12.68 -6.58 16.50
C LEU A 221 -11.21 -7.02 16.38
N ILE A 222 -10.66 -7.05 15.16
CA ILE A 222 -9.25 -7.39 14.93
C ILE A 222 -8.34 -6.42 15.69
N TYR A 223 -8.58 -5.11 15.60
CA TYR A 223 -7.78 -4.12 16.29
C TYR A 223 -7.78 -4.34 17.81
N PHE A 224 -8.95 -4.48 18.43
CA PHE A 224 -9.05 -4.57 19.89
C PHE A 224 -8.60 -5.92 20.46
N PHE A 225 -8.87 -7.03 19.75
CA PHE A 225 -8.58 -8.38 20.25
C PHE A 225 -7.24 -8.95 19.78
N ILE A 226 -6.65 -8.43 18.71
CA ILE A 226 -5.41 -8.95 18.13
C ILE A 226 -4.32 -7.89 18.20
N GLU A 227 -4.50 -6.75 17.53
CA GLU A 227 -3.42 -5.77 17.37
C GLU A 227 -3.06 -5.08 18.68
N LYS A 228 -4.04 -4.59 19.42
CA LYS A 228 -3.81 -3.87 20.69
C LYS A 228 -3.12 -4.75 21.75
N PRO A 229 -3.49 -6.03 21.95
CA PRO A 229 -2.73 -6.95 22.80
C PRO A 229 -1.30 -7.17 22.31
N ILE A 230 -1.09 -7.43 21.02
CA ILE A 230 0.26 -7.62 20.45
C ILE A 230 1.11 -6.37 20.66
N GLU A 231 0.56 -5.19 20.42
CA GLU A 231 1.23 -3.91 20.68
C GLU A 231 1.63 -3.74 22.14
N TYR A 232 0.75 -4.13 23.07
CA TYR A 232 1.03 -4.09 24.51
C TYR A 232 2.23 -4.98 24.87
N TYR A 233 2.24 -6.23 24.39
CA TYR A 233 3.38 -7.13 24.59
C TYR A 233 4.66 -6.58 23.96
N ARG A 234 4.59 -6.09 22.72
CA ARG A 234 5.74 -5.49 22.01
C ARG A 234 6.37 -4.32 22.78
N LYS A 235 5.55 -3.42 23.33
CA LYS A 235 6.04 -2.28 24.12
C LYS A 235 6.74 -2.73 25.40
N ARG A 236 6.20 -3.75 26.08
CA ARG A 236 6.79 -4.34 27.29
C ARG A 236 8.18 -4.95 27.05
N TYR A 237 8.38 -5.63 25.92
CA TYR A 237 9.70 -6.19 25.58
C TYR A 237 10.73 -5.12 25.24
N LYS A 238 10.33 -4.03 24.55
CA LYS A 238 11.26 -2.94 24.24
C LYS A 238 11.77 -2.21 25.48
N THR A 239 10.96 -2.09 26.53
CA THR A 239 11.39 -1.44 27.78
C THR A 239 12.30 -2.32 28.64
N HIS A 240 12.20 -3.65 28.55
CA HIS A 240 13.10 -4.58 29.27
C HIS A 240 14.50 -4.68 28.65
N ASN A 241 14.67 -4.42 27.35
CA ASN A 241 16.01 -4.42 26.71
C ASN A 241 16.76 -3.08 26.84
N LEU A 242 16.17 -2.08 27.53
CA LEU A 242 16.75 -0.76 27.78
C LEU A 242 17.00 -0.50 29.27
N ALA A 243 16.76 -1.49 30.14
CA ALA A 243 17.01 -1.47 31.58
C ALA A 243 18.05 -2.52 31.92
#